data_AF-A0A2T3L2Z1-F1
#
_entry.id   AF-A0A2T3L2Z1-F1
#
_cell.length_a   1.000
_cell.length_b   1.000
_cell.length_c   1.000
_cell.angle_alpha   90.00
_cell.angle_beta   90.00
_cell.angle_gamma   90.00
#
_symmetry.space_group_name_H-M   'P 1'
#
loop_
_entity.id
_entity.type
_entity.pdbx_description
1 polymer ?
#
loop_
_entity_poly.entity_id
_entity_poly.type
_entity_poly.pdbx_seq_one_letter_code
_entity_poly.pdbx_strand_id
1 'polypeptide(L)'
;MNKTQQMIDELLSPIKQFLYCETPDAWINEAIKPENLTGLLVDHCNCELKASQTAMWLIRKYAVDADSGKALLEWAKPYEDFVYGRVRNTDAFHGKKNGLSAPLVAKDGFVHGPELIDKMVRLIKEEFHHFEQVLDIMVSRDIPYSNLSAGRYAKGLMKAVRTHEPATLIDKLIAGAYIEARSCERFAKLAPFLDDELQKFYISLLRSEARHYQDYLQLAEQIAGHNISDRIRIIGEKEAALINTEDDMFRFHSGIPAA
;
A
#
# COMPACT_ATOMS: atom_id res chain seq x y z
N MET A 1 -30.44 2.50 2.32
CA MET A 1 -28.98 2.56 2.01
C MET A 1 -28.78 2.04 0.59
N ASN A 2 -28.07 2.76 -0.28
CA ASN A 2 -27.76 2.24 -1.63
C ASN A 2 -26.79 1.06 -1.51
N LYS A 3 -26.85 0.07 -2.42
CA LYS A 3 -26.01 -1.15 -2.43
C LYS A 3 -24.51 -0.82 -2.32
N THR A 4 -24.06 0.28 -2.93
CA THR A 4 -22.66 0.74 -2.83
C THR A 4 -22.28 1.10 -1.40
N GLN A 5 -23.12 1.85 -0.69
CA GLN A 5 -22.85 2.23 0.70
C GLN A 5 -22.85 0.99 1.60
N GLN A 6 -23.78 0.06 1.38
CA GLN A 6 -23.81 -1.21 2.12
C GLN A 6 -22.51 -2.00 1.95
N MET A 7 -22.01 -2.12 0.71
CA MET A 7 -20.74 -2.78 0.43
C MET A 7 -19.56 -2.07 1.14
N ILE A 8 -19.53 -0.73 1.10
CA ILE A 8 -18.49 0.06 1.78
C ILE A 8 -18.53 -0.22 3.29
N ASP A 9 -19.70 -0.18 3.91
CA ASP A 9 -19.85 -0.41 5.34
C ASP A 9 -19.44 -1.84 5.74
N GLU A 10 -19.80 -2.84 4.92
CA GLU A 10 -19.40 -4.24 5.11
C GLU A 10 -17.87 -4.43 5.03
N LEU A 11 -17.21 -3.77 4.05
CA LEU A 11 -15.75 -3.82 3.89
C LEU A 11 -15.02 -3.08 5.02
N LEU A 12 -15.53 -1.91 5.43
CA LEU A 12 -14.86 -1.07 6.43
C LEU A 12 -15.10 -1.49 7.87
N SER A 13 -16.19 -2.21 8.18
CA SER A 13 -16.48 -2.64 9.55
C SER A 13 -15.29 -3.33 10.25
N PRO A 14 -14.66 -4.38 9.68
CA PRO A 14 -13.48 -4.99 10.30
C PRO A 14 -12.26 -4.06 10.32
N ILE A 15 -12.11 -3.19 9.32
CA ILE A 15 -10.99 -2.24 9.23
C ILE A 15 -11.08 -1.19 10.34
N LYS A 16 -12.27 -0.66 10.60
CA LYS A 16 -12.52 0.30 11.68
C LYS A 16 -12.35 -0.31 13.06
N GLN A 17 -12.55 -1.62 13.21
CA GLN A 17 -12.25 -2.34 14.45
C GLN A 17 -10.75 -2.61 14.62
N PHE A 18 -10.00 -2.75 13.53
CA PHE A 18 -8.56 -3.00 13.52
C PHE A 18 -7.73 -1.73 13.72
N LEU A 19 -8.14 -0.62 13.12
CA LEU A 19 -7.51 0.70 13.26
C LEU A 19 -7.89 1.35 14.60
N TYR A 20 -6.93 2.06 15.19
CA TYR A 20 -7.09 2.67 16.52
C TYR A 20 -7.61 4.11 16.47
N CYS A 21 -7.77 4.66 15.26
CA CYS A 21 -8.40 5.95 15.02
C CYS A 21 -8.94 6.02 13.58
N GLU A 22 -9.97 6.83 13.36
CA GLU A 22 -10.38 7.23 12.01
C GLU A 22 -9.40 8.28 11.45
N THR A 23 -9.41 8.49 10.13
CA THR A 23 -8.65 9.58 9.52
C THR A 23 -9.19 10.94 10.01
N PRO A 24 -8.35 11.87 10.51
CA PRO A 24 -8.81 13.17 10.98
C PRO A 24 -9.49 13.99 9.88
N ASP A 25 -10.56 14.72 10.22
CA ASP A 25 -11.26 15.58 9.24
C ASP A 25 -10.36 16.70 8.71
N ALA A 26 -9.40 17.17 9.51
CA ALA A 26 -8.38 18.13 9.08
C ALA A 26 -7.53 17.58 7.91
N TRP A 27 -7.25 16.28 7.88
CA TRP A 27 -6.57 15.66 6.75
C TRP A 27 -7.46 15.64 5.49
N ILE A 28 -8.75 15.37 5.64
CA ILE A 28 -9.72 15.41 4.52
C ILE A 28 -9.84 16.84 3.97
N ASN A 29 -9.99 17.83 4.86
CA ASN A 29 -10.08 19.24 4.48
C ASN A 29 -8.85 19.71 3.70
N GLU A 30 -7.67 19.18 4.02
CA GLU A 30 -6.45 19.42 3.25
C GLU A 30 -6.46 18.66 1.91
N ALA A 31 -6.83 17.39 1.93
CA ALA A 31 -6.82 16.52 0.75
C ALA A 31 -7.76 16.98 -0.38
N ILE A 32 -8.89 17.59 -0.04
CA ILE A 32 -9.88 18.06 -1.01
C ILE A 32 -9.52 19.42 -1.63
N LYS A 33 -8.47 20.09 -1.14
CA LYS A 33 -8.03 21.36 -1.74
C LYS A 33 -7.51 21.10 -3.16
N PRO A 34 -7.96 21.85 -4.17
CA PRO A 34 -7.55 21.65 -5.56
C PRO A 34 -6.03 21.64 -5.77
N GLU A 35 -5.31 22.50 -5.04
CA GLU A 35 -3.84 22.60 -5.08
C GLU A 35 -3.13 21.32 -4.61
N ASN A 36 -3.79 20.47 -3.82
CA ASN A 36 -3.21 19.23 -3.31
C ASN A 36 -3.49 18.02 -4.20
N LEU A 37 -4.39 18.12 -5.18
CA LEU A 37 -4.77 16.99 -6.04
C LEU A 37 -3.57 16.37 -6.76
N THR A 38 -2.70 17.21 -7.34
CA THR A 38 -1.48 16.74 -8.01
C THR A 38 -0.56 15.99 -7.04
N GLY A 39 -0.34 16.56 -5.85
CA GLY A 39 0.51 15.94 -4.83
C GLY A 39 -0.06 14.61 -4.32
N LEU A 40 -1.38 14.55 -4.14
CA LEU A 40 -2.10 13.37 -3.69
C LEU A 40 -2.00 12.22 -4.70
N LEU A 41 -2.28 12.47 -5.98
CA LEU A 41 -2.22 11.43 -7.02
C LEU A 41 -0.79 10.94 -7.27
N VAL A 42 0.19 11.85 -7.28
CA VAL A 42 1.60 11.46 -7.40
C VAL A 42 2.04 10.61 -6.20
N ASP A 43 1.67 10.98 -4.97
CA ASP A 43 2.03 10.17 -3.80
C ASP A 43 1.27 8.84 -3.74
N HIS A 44 0.00 8.81 -4.14
CA HIS A 44 -0.78 7.58 -4.29
C HIS A 44 -0.09 6.63 -5.27
N CYS A 45 0.24 7.09 -6.48
CA CYS A 45 0.99 6.31 -7.46
C CYS A 45 2.32 5.78 -6.89
N ASN A 46 3.04 6.60 -6.12
CA ASN A 46 4.24 6.15 -5.42
C ASN A 46 3.96 5.07 -4.37
N CYS A 47 2.85 5.16 -3.64
CA CYS A 47 2.43 4.18 -2.65
C CYS A 47 2.21 2.79 -3.27
N GLU A 48 1.57 2.71 -4.44
CA GLU A 48 1.33 1.41 -5.10
C GLU A 48 2.66 0.73 -5.51
N LEU A 49 3.62 1.53 -6.00
CA LEU A 49 4.97 1.02 -6.27
C LEU A 49 5.68 0.58 -4.98
N LYS A 50 5.60 1.37 -3.90
CA LYS A 50 6.24 1.05 -2.61
C LYS A 50 5.64 -0.22 -1.97
N ALA A 51 4.33 -0.42 -2.10
CA ALA A 51 3.64 -1.64 -1.67
C ALA A 51 4.17 -2.86 -2.42
N SER A 52 4.21 -2.79 -3.76
CA SER A 52 4.80 -3.81 -4.63
C SER A 52 6.27 -4.12 -4.25
N GLN A 53 7.10 -3.09 -4.09
CA GLN A 53 8.52 -3.26 -3.73
C GLN A 53 8.70 -3.91 -2.35
N THR A 54 7.81 -3.60 -1.40
CA THR A 54 7.82 -4.22 -0.06
C THR A 54 7.47 -5.70 -0.14
N ALA A 55 6.42 -6.05 -0.88
CA ALA A 55 6.04 -7.44 -1.13
C ALA A 55 7.15 -8.22 -1.86
N MET A 56 7.77 -7.63 -2.89
CA MET A 56 8.92 -8.20 -3.58
C MET A 56 10.10 -8.43 -2.62
N TRP A 57 10.38 -7.48 -1.74
CA TRP A 57 11.43 -7.64 -0.74
C TRP A 57 11.14 -8.80 0.22
N LEU A 58 9.89 -8.96 0.67
CA LEU A 58 9.46 -10.08 1.51
C LEU A 58 9.70 -11.42 0.80
N ILE A 59 9.22 -11.56 -0.45
CA ILE A 59 9.41 -12.78 -1.24
C ILE A 59 10.91 -13.08 -1.39
N ARG A 60 11.69 -12.09 -1.86
CA ARG A 60 13.14 -12.23 -2.11
C ARG A 60 13.92 -12.62 -0.87
N LYS A 61 13.57 -12.05 0.29
CA LYS A 61 14.28 -12.36 1.54
C LYS A 61 13.89 -13.72 2.10
N TYR A 62 12.61 -14.07 2.06
CA TYR A 62 12.08 -15.18 2.87
C TYR A 62 11.66 -16.42 2.10
N ALA A 63 11.28 -16.32 0.82
CA ALA A 63 10.57 -17.41 0.16
C ALA A 63 11.17 -17.94 -1.15
N VAL A 64 12.01 -17.18 -1.86
CA VAL A 64 12.51 -17.62 -3.19
C VAL A 64 14.03 -17.69 -3.27
N ASP A 65 14.50 -18.39 -4.29
CA ASP A 65 15.91 -18.45 -4.65
C ASP A 65 16.43 -17.13 -5.28
N ALA A 66 17.73 -17.08 -5.56
CA ALA A 66 18.38 -15.88 -6.08
C ALA A 66 17.91 -15.48 -7.48
N ASP A 67 17.61 -16.45 -8.35
CA ASP A 67 17.23 -16.18 -9.75
C ASP A 67 15.78 -15.71 -9.85
N SER A 68 14.86 -16.34 -9.11
CA SER A 68 13.51 -15.83 -8.90
C SER A 68 13.53 -14.43 -8.29
N GLY A 69 14.47 -14.19 -7.38
CA GLY A 69 14.68 -12.87 -6.80
C GLY A 69 15.19 -11.82 -7.78
N LYS A 70 15.87 -12.19 -8.87
CA LYS A 70 16.23 -11.27 -9.97
C LYS A 70 15.03 -11.01 -10.86
N ALA A 71 14.25 -12.04 -11.20
CA ALA A 71 13.05 -11.91 -12.02
C ALA A 71 12.02 -10.93 -11.40
N LEU A 72 11.88 -10.93 -10.08
CA LEU A 72 11.06 -9.94 -9.37
C LEU A 72 11.55 -8.50 -9.56
N LEU A 73 12.87 -8.27 -9.47
CA LEU A 73 13.46 -6.94 -9.68
C LEU A 73 13.31 -6.47 -11.13
N GLU A 74 13.49 -7.37 -12.10
CA GLU A 74 13.28 -7.09 -13.52
C GLU A 74 11.83 -6.71 -13.81
N TRP A 75 10.87 -7.34 -13.15
CA TRP A 75 9.46 -7.01 -13.27
C TRP A 75 9.12 -5.62 -12.71
N ALA A 76 9.73 -5.20 -11.61
CA ALA A 76 9.55 -3.84 -11.06
C ALA A 76 10.25 -2.76 -11.89
N LYS A 77 11.28 -3.12 -12.67
CA LYS A 77 12.20 -2.17 -13.29
C LYS A 77 11.52 -1.07 -14.13
N PRO A 78 10.50 -1.35 -14.97
CA PRO A 78 9.82 -0.30 -15.73
C PRO A 78 9.12 0.73 -14.85
N TYR A 79 8.51 0.30 -13.73
CA TYR A 79 7.86 1.19 -12.77
C TYR A 79 8.90 2.04 -12.02
N GLU A 80 10.01 1.43 -11.60
CA GLU A 80 11.13 2.14 -10.97
C GLU A 80 11.76 3.18 -11.90
N ASP A 81 11.97 2.84 -13.17
CA ASP A 81 12.53 3.74 -14.16
C ASP A 81 11.57 4.90 -14.45
N PHE A 82 10.25 4.68 -14.38
CA PHE A 82 9.27 5.75 -14.52
C PHE A 82 9.29 6.72 -13.32
N VAL A 83 9.26 6.17 -12.10
CA VAL A 83 9.21 6.97 -10.86
C VAL A 83 10.55 7.68 -10.60
N TYR A 84 11.65 6.94 -10.62
CA TYR A 84 12.99 7.42 -10.23
C TYR A 84 13.87 7.88 -11.39
N GLY A 85 13.49 7.56 -12.63
CA GLY A 85 14.25 7.95 -13.82
C GLY A 85 14.14 9.43 -14.17
N ARG A 86 15.03 9.87 -15.06
CA ARG A 86 15.12 11.28 -15.50
C ARG A 86 14.25 11.61 -16.71
N VAL A 87 13.80 10.60 -17.45
CA VAL A 87 12.98 10.76 -18.66
C VAL A 87 11.71 9.93 -18.49
N ARG A 88 10.57 10.62 -18.42
CA ARG A 88 9.24 10.01 -18.30
C ARG A 88 8.56 10.05 -19.65
N ASN A 89 8.18 8.89 -20.16
CA ASN A 89 7.37 8.78 -21.36
C ASN A 89 6.31 7.71 -21.10
N THR A 90 5.07 8.17 -20.90
CA THR A 90 3.90 7.34 -20.61
C THR A 90 3.57 6.41 -21.79
N ASP A 91 3.66 6.89 -23.04
CA ASP A 91 3.42 6.05 -24.23
C ASP A 91 4.40 4.86 -24.29
N ALA A 92 5.68 5.11 -23.97
CA ALA A 92 6.70 4.07 -23.91
C ALA A 92 6.52 3.10 -22.73
N PHE A 93 5.86 3.55 -21.67
CA PHE A 93 5.54 2.74 -20.49
C PHE A 93 4.38 1.78 -20.79
N HIS A 94 3.27 2.27 -21.35
CA HIS A 94 2.10 1.43 -21.70
C HIS A 94 2.36 0.49 -22.90
N GLY A 95 3.32 0.81 -23.77
CA GLY A 95 3.64 0.01 -24.96
C GLY A 95 4.34 -1.32 -24.69
N LYS A 96 4.75 -1.62 -23.45
CA LYS A 96 5.45 -2.87 -23.10
C LYS A 96 4.56 -3.78 -22.25
N LYS A 97 4.41 -5.04 -22.66
CA LYS A 97 3.88 -6.09 -21.77
C LYS A 97 4.87 -6.26 -20.62
N ASN A 98 4.52 -5.76 -19.43
CA ASN A 98 5.27 -5.98 -18.22
C ASN A 98 4.63 -7.12 -17.40
N GLY A 99 5.45 -7.99 -16.85
CA GLY A 99 4.98 -9.18 -16.18
C GLY A 99 6.13 -10.06 -15.72
N LEU A 100 5.82 -10.98 -14.81
CA LEU A 100 6.81 -11.94 -14.36
C LEU A 100 7.22 -12.87 -15.51
N SER A 101 8.52 -12.89 -15.82
CA SER A 101 9.09 -13.60 -16.97
C SER A 101 9.15 -15.13 -16.79
N ALA A 102 9.17 -15.62 -15.55
CA ALA A 102 9.21 -17.04 -15.21
C ALA A 102 8.53 -17.32 -13.87
N PRO A 103 7.99 -18.54 -13.63
CA PRO A 103 7.49 -18.94 -12.33
C PRO A 103 8.56 -18.80 -11.24
N LEU A 104 8.16 -18.37 -10.03
CA LEU A 104 9.08 -18.28 -8.92
C LEU A 104 9.36 -19.65 -8.32
N VAL A 105 10.62 -19.93 -8.04
CA VAL A 105 11.09 -21.13 -7.37
C VAL A 105 11.18 -20.84 -5.87
N ALA A 106 10.38 -21.57 -5.08
CA ALA A 106 10.45 -21.49 -3.63
C ALA A 106 11.79 -22.07 -3.14
N LYS A 107 12.44 -21.38 -2.19
CA LYS A 107 13.64 -21.90 -1.52
C LYS A 107 13.24 -22.85 -0.39
N ASP A 108 14.12 -23.80 -0.09
CA ASP A 108 13.94 -24.73 1.03
C ASP A 108 14.03 -24.03 2.39
N GLY A 109 13.46 -24.67 3.42
CA GLY A 109 13.64 -24.26 4.82
C GLY A 109 12.69 -23.18 5.33
N PHE A 110 11.72 -22.72 4.53
CA PHE A 110 10.64 -21.85 4.99
C PHE A 110 9.27 -22.44 4.65
N VAL A 111 8.61 -23.04 5.65
CA VAL A 111 7.35 -23.80 5.46
C VAL A 111 6.20 -22.96 4.91
N HIS A 112 6.16 -21.66 5.23
CA HIS A 112 5.16 -20.72 4.72
C HIS A 112 5.57 -20.05 3.40
N GLY A 113 6.67 -20.48 2.78
CA GLY A 113 7.20 -19.89 1.55
C GLY A 113 6.21 -19.89 0.38
N PRO A 114 5.58 -21.02 0.03
CA PRO A 114 4.60 -21.07 -1.06
C PRO A 114 3.40 -20.13 -0.85
N GLU A 115 2.86 -20.05 0.37
CA GLU A 115 1.73 -19.17 0.70
C GLU A 115 2.14 -17.70 0.68
N LEU A 116 3.33 -17.36 1.19
CA LEU A 116 3.87 -16.01 1.10
C LEU A 116 4.06 -15.60 -0.36
N ILE A 117 4.60 -16.48 -1.21
CA ILE A 117 4.77 -16.22 -2.65
C ILE A 117 3.43 -15.95 -3.30
N ASP A 118 2.44 -16.83 -3.12
CA ASP A 118 1.14 -16.73 -3.78
C ASP A 118 0.44 -15.40 -3.45
N LYS A 119 0.30 -15.08 -2.16
CA LYS A 119 -0.35 -13.85 -1.70
C LYS A 119 0.42 -12.59 -2.13
N MET A 120 1.74 -12.57 -1.98
CA MET A 120 2.54 -11.39 -2.33
C MET A 120 2.62 -11.17 -3.85
N VAL A 121 2.71 -12.23 -4.66
CA VAL A 121 2.67 -12.09 -6.14
C VAL A 121 1.33 -11.55 -6.60
N ARG A 122 0.23 -12.02 -6.00
CA ARG A 122 -1.09 -11.48 -6.30
C ARG A 122 -1.19 -9.99 -5.96
N LEU A 123 -0.76 -9.61 -4.75
CA LEU A 123 -0.72 -8.22 -4.31
C LEU A 123 0.08 -7.36 -5.30
N ILE A 124 1.31 -7.77 -5.66
CA ILE A 124 2.15 -7.02 -6.60
C ILE A 124 1.44 -6.78 -7.95
N LYS A 125 0.72 -7.79 -8.48
CA LYS A 125 -0.05 -7.60 -9.73
C LYS A 125 -1.16 -6.57 -9.57
N GLU A 126 -1.89 -6.64 -8.46
CA GLU A 126 -2.99 -5.73 -8.15
C GLU A 126 -2.45 -4.29 -7.96
N GLU A 127 -1.35 -4.11 -7.23
CA GLU A 127 -0.72 -2.80 -7.03
C GLU A 127 -0.10 -2.20 -8.28
N PHE A 128 0.54 -3.00 -9.14
CA PHE A 128 0.99 -2.51 -10.44
C PHE A 128 -0.16 -2.10 -11.34
N HIS A 129 -1.30 -2.80 -11.25
CA HIS A 129 -2.50 -2.38 -11.95
C HIS A 129 -3.05 -1.07 -11.37
N HIS A 130 -3.10 -0.91 -10.04
CA HIS A 130 -3.51 0.36 -9.42
C HIS A 130 -2.57 1.51 -9.81
N PHE A 131 -1.27 1.27 -9.88
CA PHE A 131 -0.28 2.26 -10.33
C PHE A 131 -0.60 2.78 -11.73
N GLU A 132 -0.86 1.86 -12.68
CA GLU A 132 -1.28 2.18 -14.06
C GLU A 132 -2.62 2.93 -14.04
N GLN A 133 -3.55 2.46 -13.21
CA GLN A 133 -4.78 3.10 -12.74
C GLN A 133 -4.64 4.62 -12.56
N VAL A 134 -3.81 4.97 -11.58
CA VAL A 134 -3.55 6.35 -11.17
C VAL A 134 -2.86 7.13 -12.28
N LEU A 135 -1.89 6.51 -12.97
CA LEU A 135 -1.14 7.17 -14.02
C LEU A 135 -2.02 7.58 -15.20
N ASP A 136 -2.95 6.71 -15.61
CA ASP A 136 -3.92 7.01 -16.68
C ASP A 136 -4.82 8.19 -16.31
N ILE A 137 -5.29 8.24 -15.05
CA ILE A 137 -6.09 9.35 -14.51
C ILE A 137 -5.27 10.65 -14.49
N MET A 138 -3.98 10.58 -14.14
CA MET A 138 -3.12 11.76 -14.18
C MET A 138 -2.93 12.28 -15.62
N VAL A 139 -2.73 11.39 -16.59
CA VAL A 139 -2.61 11.75 -18.01
C VAL A 139 -3.90 12.35 -18.54
N SER A 140 -5.07 11.76 -18.25
CA SER A 140 -6.36 12.27 -18.71
C SER A 140 -6.68 13.67 -18.17
N ARG A 141 -6.06 14.05 -17.06
CA ARG A 141 -6.22 15.34 -16.36
C ARG A 141 -5.09 16.33 -16.61
N ASP A 142 -4.16 16.02 -17.51
CA ASP A 142 -2.96 16.84 -17.78
C ASP A 142 -2.14 17.15 -16.51
N ILE A 143 -2.09 16.19 -15.57
CA ILE A 143 -1.34 16.30 -14.32
C ILE A 143 0.07 15.75 -14.57
N PRO A 144 1.12 16.59 -14.58
CA PRO A 144 2.47 16.13 -14.79
C PRO A 144 2.97 15.33 -13.58
N TYR A 145 3.58 14.19 -13.85
CA TYR A 145 4.23 13.43 -12.80
C TYR A 145 5.49 14.18 -12.29
N SER A 146 5.63 14.30 -10.97
CA SER A 146 6.77 14.94 -10.31
C SER A 146 7.39 14.04 -9.24
N ASN A 147 8.64 14.32 -8.85
CA ASN A 147 9.25 13.59 -7.72
C ASN A 147 8.73 14.18 -6.41
N LEU A 148 8.18 13.33 -5.55
CA LEU A 148 7.84 13.68 -4.18
C LEU A 148 8.73 12.92 -3.19
N SER A 149 9.18 13.63 -2.15
CA SER A 149 9.81 12.97 -1.01
C SER A 149 8.80 12.09 -0.30
N ALA A 150 9.21 10.89 0.13
CA ALA A 150 8.37 10.03 0.95
C ALA A 150 8.04 10.70 2.29
N GLY A 151 6.80 10.56 2.74
CA GLY A 151 6.37 11.00 4.07
C GLY A 151 6.96 10.16 5.20
N ARG A 152 6.67 10.56 6.45
CA ARG A 152 7.24 9.89 7.65
C ARG A 152 6.54 8.60 8.04
N TYR A 153 5.34 8.32 7.53
CA TYR A 153 4.44 7.26 8.02
C TYR A 153 5.08 5.86 8.04
N ALA A 154 5.36 5.28 6.87
CA ALA A 154 5.92 3.93 6.78
C ALA A 154 7.25 3.80 7.53
N LYS A 155 8.15 4.77 7.38
CA LYS A 155 9.43 4.82 8.12
C LYS A 155 9.22 4.89 9.64
N GLY A 156 8.22 5.63 10.09
CA GLY A 156 7.83 5.76 11.49
C GLY A 156 7.25 4.47 12.06
N LEU A 157 6.43 3.77 11.28
CA LEU A 157 5.82 2.48 11.65
C LEU A 157 6.89 1.38 11.74
N MET A 158 7.84 1.36 10.80
CA MET A 158 8.98 0.44 10.83
C MET A 158 9.85 0.56 12.09
N LYS A 159 9.77 1.65 12.86
CA LYS A 159 10.48 1.77 14.14
C LYS A 159 9.92 0.84 15.23
N ALA A 160 8.69 0.36 15.08
CA ALA A 160 8.08 -0.60 16.01
C ALA A 160 8.46 -2.06 15.70
N VAL A 161 9.10 -2.32 14.55
CA VAL A 161 9.46 -3.65 14.07
C VAL A 161 10.69 -4.18 14.83
N ARG A 162 10.59 -5.39 15.38
CA ARG A 162 11.72 -6.11 15.99
C ARG A 162 12.78 -6.49 14.96
N THR A 163 14.01 -6.72 15.41
CA THR A 163 15.19 -6.92 14.54
C THR A 163 15.73 -8.35 14.49
N HIS A 164 15.17 -9.28 15.28
CA HIS A 164 15.52 -10.70 15.25
C HIS A 164 14.46 -11.50 14.50
N GLU A 165 14.86 -12.61 13.86
CA GLU A 165 13.92 -13.52 13.17
C GLU A 165 13.36 -14.57 14.17
N PRO A 166 12.12 -15.05 13.98
CA PRO A 166 11.15 -14.70 12.93
C PRO A 166 10.32 -13.44 13.26
N ALA A 167 10.55 -12.82 14.41
CA ALA A 167 9.81 -11.65 14.89
C ALA A 167 9.82 -10.46 13.92
N THR A 168 10.91 -10.27 13.17
CA THR A 168 11.03 -9.22 12.14
C THR A 168 10.03 -9.43 11.02
N LEU A 169 9.90 -10.65 10.50
CA LEU A 169 8.93 -10.98 9.45
C LEU A 169 7.50 -10.76 9.94
N ILE A 170 7.16 -11.29 11.11
CA ILE A 170 5.83 -11.16 11.72
C ILE A 170 5.45 -9.68 11.87
N ASP A 171 6.33 -8.87 12.46
CA ASP A 171 6.06 -7.44 12.68
C ASP A 171 5.95 -6.66 11.36
N LYS A 172 6.71 -7.03 10.32
CA LYS A 172 6.59 -6.41 9.00
C LYS A 172 5.27 -6.73 8.32
N LEU A 173 4.77 -7.96 8.46
CA LEU A 173 3.47 -8.35 7.94
C LEU A 173 2.34 -7.60 8.67
N ILE A 174 2.42 -7.49 10.00
CA ILE A 174 1.46 -6.67 10.78
C ILE A 174 1.51 -5.20 10.34
N ALA A 175 2.69 -4.64 10.12
CA ALA A 175 2.82 -3.28 9.63
C ALA A 175 2.25 -3.11 8.21
N GLY A 176 2.43 -4.10 7.34
CA GLY A 176 1.74 -4.18 6.03
C GLY A 176 0.22 -4.12 6.20
N ALA A 177 -0.34 -4.97 7.06
CA ALA A 177 -1.77 -4.97 7.36
C ALA A 177 -2.30 -3.59 7.79
N TYR A 178 -1.55 -2.85 8.62
CA TYR A 178 -1.89 -1.48 9.02
C TYR A 178 -1.83 -0.46 7.88
N ILE A 179 -0.86 -0.59 6.97
CA ILE A 179 -0.74 0.31 5.81
C ILE A 179 -1.96 0.13 4.89
N GLU A 180 -2.28 -1.10 4.50
CA GLU A 180 -3.42 -1.42 3.62
C GLU A 180 -4.76 -1.05 4.27
N ALA A 181 -4.93 -1.36 5.57
CA ALA A 181 -6.13 -0.99 6.31
C ALA A 181 -6.34 0.54 6.34
N ARG A 182 -5.28 1.30 6.57
CA ARG A 182 -5.34 2.77 6.55
C ARG A 182 -5.61 3.31 5.16
N SER A 183 -5.01 2.73 4.11
CA SER A 183 -5.29 3.09 2.72
C SER A 183 -6.78 2.92 2.41
N CYS A 184 -7.34 1.76 2.73
CA CYS A 184 -8.77 1.47 2.53
C CYS A 184 -9.68 2.48 3.24
N GLU A 185 -9.41 2.77 4.52
CA GLU A 185 -10.20 3.74 5.29
C GLU A 185 -10.10 5.15 4.72
N ARG A 186 -8.91 5.59 4.27
CA ARG A 186 -8.72 6.90 3.63
C ARG A 186 -9.40 7.01 2.28
N PHE A 187 -9.28 6.00 1.42
CA PHE A 187 -9.99 5.99 0.14
C PHE A 187 -11.49 6.14 0.35
N ALA A 188 -12.06 5.37 1.28
CA ALA A 188 -13.49 5.42 1.53
C ALA A 188 -13.94 6.73 2.19
N LYS A 189 -13.14 7.32 3.09
CA LYS A 189 -13.45 8.59 3.73
C LYS A 189 -13.33 9.77 2.76
N LEU A 190 -12.38 9.73 1.83
CA LEU A 190 -12.13 10.80 0.87
C LEU A 190 -13.06 10.75 -0.36
N ALA A 191 -13.42 9.55 -0.84
CA ALA A 191 -14.19 9.37 -2.07
C ALA A 191 -15.46 10.24 -2.20
N PRO A 192 -16.30 10.46 -1.15
CA PRO A 192 -17.50 11.29 -1.25
C PRO A 192 -17.25 12.77 -1.58
N PHE A 193 -16.02 13.25 -1.46
CA PHE A 193 -15.62 14.64 -1.70
C PHE A 193 -14.93 14.85 -3.05
N LEU A 194 -14.69 13.78 -3.80
CA LEU A 194 -14.04 13.81 -5.10
C LEU A 194 -15.07 13.92 -6.22
N ASP A 195 -14.61 14.27 -7.42
CA ASP A 195 -15.44 14.18 -8.62
C ASP A 195 -15.82 12.73 -8.96
N ASP A 196 -16.81 12.58 -9.86
CA ASP A 196 -17.39 11.29 -10.23
C ASP A 196 -16.38 10.23 -10.69
N GLU A 197 -15.30 10.62 -11.37
CA GLU A 197 -14.29 9.68 -11.87
C GLU A 197 -13.42 9.17 -10.72
N LEU A 198 -12.85 10.09 -9.93
CA LEU A 198 -12.01 9.75 -8.79
C LEU A 198 -12.78 9.04 -7.68
N GLN A 199 -14.03 9.44 -7.41
CA GLN A 199 -14.90 8.77 -6.46
C GLN A 199 -15.09 7.30 -6.84
N LYS A 200 -15.43 7.02 -8.11
CA LYS A 200 -15.60 5.64 -8.60
C LYS A 200 -14.31 4.86 -8.52
N PHE A 201 -13.19 5.47 -8.90
CA PHE A 201 -11.88 4.84 -8.83
C PHE A 201 -11.51 4.47 -7.39
N TYR A 202 -11.59 5.40 -6.43
CA TYR A 202 -11.24 5.13 -5.02
C TYR A 202 -12.17 4.10 -4.37
N ILE A 203 -13.46 4.11 -4.70
CA ILE A 203 -14.39 3.06 -4.25
C ILE A 203 -14.01 1.68 -4.85
N SER A 204 -13.50 1.64 -6.08
CA SER A 204 -13.12 0.38 -6.73
C SER A 204 -11.92 -0.29 -6.06
N LEU A 205 -11.01 0.48 -5.45
CA LEU A 205 -9.82 -0.01 -4.74
C LEU A 205 -10.17 -0.72 -3.42
N LEU A 206 -11.26 -0.34 -2.75
CA LEU A 206 -11.57 -0.80 -1.39
C LEU A 206 -11.57 -2.33 -1.22
N ARG A 207 -11.95 -3.07 -2.26
CA ARG A 207 -12.01 -4.54 -2.21
C ARG A 207 -10.63 -5.18 -2.29
N SER A 208 -9.67 -4.62 -3.03
CA SER A 208 -8.28 -5.10 -3.02
C SER A 208 -7.63 -4.76 -1.69
N GLU A 209 -7.71 -3.50 -1.27
CA GLU A 209 -7.13 -3.02 -0.01
C GLU A 209 -7.61 -3.82 1.21
N ALA A 210 -8.93 -4.07 1.32
CA ALA A 210 -9.48 -4.87 2.40
C ALA A 210 -8.95 -6.31 2.40
N ARG A 211 -8.71 -6.90 1.22
CA ARG A 211 -8.11 -8.23 1.10
C ARG A 211 -6.62 -8.20 1.42
N HIS A 212 -5.87 -7.21 0.96
CA HIS A 212 -4.44 -7.09 1.24
C HIS A 212 -4.18 -7.01 2.74
N TYR A 213 -4.96 -6.18 3.45
CA TYR A 213 -4.98 -6.13 4.91
C TYR A 213 -5.16 -7.52 5.53
N GLN A 214 -6.18 -8.26 5.10
CA GLN A 214 -6.50 -9.60 5.63
C GLN A 214 -5.40 -10.61 5.31
N ASP A 215 -4.86 -10.58 4.09
CA ASP A 215 -3.80 -11.49 3.64
C ASP A 215 -2.50 -11.27 4.45
N TYR A 216 -2.12 -10.01 4.70
CA TYR A 216 -1.00 -9.69 5.57
C TYR A 216 -1.19 -10.19 7.00
N LEU A 217 -2.36 -9.96 7.58
CA LEU A 217 -2.66 -10.37 8.95
C LEU A 217 -2.67 -11.89 9.09
N GLN A 218 -3.31 -12.59 8.14
CA GLN A 218 -3.36 -14.04 8.10
C GLN A 218 -1.95 -14.65 8.01
N LEU A 219 -1.10 -14.12 7.13
CA LEU A 219 0.30 -14.55 7.02
C LEU A 219 1.05 -14.35 8.34
N ALA A 220 0.85 -13.20 9.01
CA ALA A 220 1.50 -12.91 10.29
C ALA A 220 1.10 -13.93 11.37
N GLU A 221 -0.19 -14.26 11.46
CA GLU A 221 -0.71 -15.24 12.42
C GLU A 221 -0.20 -16.66 12.15
N GLN A 222 -0.23 -17.08 10.88
CA GLN A 222 0.26 -18.40 10.47
C GLN A 222 1.75 -18.57 10.76
N ILE A 223 2.58 -17.58 10.40
CA ILE A 223 4.03 -17.61 10.59
C ILE A 223 4.39 -17.54 12.08
N ALA A 224 3.62 -16.83 12.89
CA ALA A 224 3.84 -16.77 14.33
C ALA A 224 3.52 -18.11 15.01
N GLY A 225 2.43 -18.77 14.62
CA GLY A 225 1.96 -20.01 15.27
C GLY A 225 1.54 -19.85 16.74
N HIS A 226 1.42 -18.60 17.21
CA HIS A 226 1.01 -18.23 18.56
C HIS A 226 0.19 -16.93 18.54
N ASN A 227 -0.42 -16.56 19.66
CA ASN A 227 -1.16 -15.29 19.75
C ASN A 227 -0.22 -14.10 19.53
N ILE A 228 -0.58 -13.20 18.60
CA ILE A 228 0.16 -11.97 18.28
C ILE A 228 -0.64 -10.69 18.57
N SER A 229 -1.73 -10.78 19.33
CA SER A 229 -2.64 -9.66 19.62
C SER A 229 -1.91 -8.48 20.28
N ASP A 230 -0.95 -8.75 21.17
CA ASP A 230 -0.13 -7.69 21.76
C ASP A 230 0.76 -6.97 20.74
N ARG A 231 1.26 -7.68 19.72
CA ARG A 231 2.08 -7.07 18.67
C ARG A 231 1.24 -6.26 17.71
N ILE A 232 0.05 -6.76 17.36
CA ILE A 232 -0.95 -6.00 16.61
C ILE A 232 -1.24 -4.69 17.34
N ARG A 233 -1.58 -4.76 18.63
CA ARG A 233 -1.84 -3.57 19.46
C ARG A 233 -0.66 -2.58 19.49
N ILE A 234 0.56 -3.02 19.77
CA ILE A 234 1.72 -2.13 19.86
C ILE A 234 2.00 -1.41 18.53
N ILE A 235 1.86 -2.11 17.41
CA ILE A 235 2.06 -1.51 16.08
C ILE A 235 0.89 -0.58 15.74
N GLY A 236 -0.34 -0.94 16.12
CA GLY A 236 -1.54 -0.11 15.93
C GLY A 236 -1.53 1.18 16.74
N GLU A 237 -1.09 1.14 18.00
CA GLU A 237 -0.88 2.34 18.82
C GLU A 237 0.15 3.28 18.17
N LYS A 238 1.21 2.72 17.56
CA LYS A 238 2.21 3.50 16.83
C LYS A 238 1.65 4.10 15.54
N GLU A 239 0.84 3.35 14.81
CA GLU A 239 0.14 3.80 13.60
C GLU A 239 -0.79 4.97 13.92
N ALA A 240 -1.68 4.81 14.91
CA ALA A 240 -2.61 5.86 15.30
C ALA A 240 -1.90 7.12 15.79
N ALA A 241 -0.75 6.99 16.48
CA ALA A 241 0.07 8.14 16.84
C ALA A 241 0.59 8.89 15.60
N LEU A 242 1.00 8.18 14.54
CA LEU A 242 1.48 8.82 13.30
C LEU A 242 0.35 9.56 12.57
N ILE A 243 -0.87 9.01 12.57
CA ILE A 243 -2.06 9.60 11.95
C ILE A 243 -2.57 10.83 12.71
N ASN A 244 -2.50 10.82 14.03
CA ASN A 244 -3.05 11.90 14.87
C ASN A 244 -2.02 12.99 15.24
N THR A 245 -0.73 12.81 14.94
CA THR A 245 0.27 13.85 15.21
C THR A 245 0.35 14.82 14.03
N GLU A 246 0.60 16.09 14.31
CA GLU A 246 0.87 17.11 13.28
C GLU A 246 2.00 16.69 12.33
N ASP A 247 1.87 17.09 11.06
CA ASP A 247 2.75 16.74 9.95
C ASP A 247 2.87 17.91 8.98
N ASP A 248 4.10 18.39 8.79
CA ASP A 248 4.40 19.53 7.90
C ASP A 248 4.37 19.12 6.41
N MET A 249 4.26 17.83 6.12
CA MET A 249 4.31 17.28 4.77
C MET A 249 3.05 16.50 4.45
N PHE A 250 2.13 17.12 3.71
CA PHE A 250 0.92 16.45 3.23
C PHE A 250 1.25 15.29 2.28
N ARG A 251 0.79 14.09 2.61
CA ARG A 251 0.95 12.83 1.86
C ARG A 251 -0.28 11.96 2.07
N PHE A 252 -0.43 10.92 1.25
CA PHE A 252 -1.56 10.00 1.34
C PHE A 252 -1.68 9.34 2.71
N HIS A 253 -0.57 9.07 3.40
CA HIS A 253 -0.55 8.56 4.79
C HIS A 253 -0.01 9.57 5.82
N SER A 254 0.04 10.88 5.52
CA SER A 254 0.52 11.88 6.49
C SER A 254 -0.38 11.98 7.72
N GLY A 255 0.17 12.53 8.81
CA GLY A 255 -0.61 12.92 9.98
C GLY A 255 -1.53 14.13 9.73
N ILE A 256 -1.90 14.82 10.81
CA ILE A 256 -2.72 16.05 10.73
C ILE A 256 -1.88 17.14 10.06
N PRO A 257 -2.32 17.74 8.93
CA PRO A 257 -1.56 18.80 8.28
C PRO A 257 -1.33 19.99 9.24
N ALA A 258 -0.08 20.44 9.36
CA ALA A 258 0.25 21.65 10.09
C ALA A 258 -0.36 22.89 9.41
N ALA A 259 -0.75 23.88 10.20
CA ALA A 259 -1.37 25.13 9.74
C ALA A 259 -0.38 26.11 9.08
#